data_AF-A0AAD3NG26-F1
#
_entry.id   AF-A0AAD3NG26-F1
#
_cell.length_a   1.000
_cell.length_b   1.000
_cell.length_c   1.000
_cell.angle_alpha   90.00
_cell.angle_beta   90.00
_cell.angle_gamma   90.00
#
_symmetry.space_group_name_H-M   'P 1'
#
loop_
_entity.id
_entity.type
_entity.pdbx_description
1 polymer ?
#
loop_
_entity_poly.entity_id
_entity_poly.type
_entity_poly.pdbx_seq_one_letter_code
_entity_poly.pdbx_strand_id
1 'polypeptide(L)'
;MDCALLLLSLWALTGTVSLQAPGSCPERLLGDERRRTCPRPCEADRDCGSKRQCLCDGQCGLSCVAPGRSCPWPLPSSENSVARLLSPTHSFSALLEVRCKPGFMLPNGLDATIRRCQGDRQWSGDEPICT
;
A
#
# COMPACT_ATOMS: atom_id res chain seq x y z
N MET A 1 -29.50 -48.96 -16.87
CA MET A 1 -28.09 -49.23 -17.21
C MET A 1 -27.63 -48.16 -18.20
N ASP A 2 -27.83 -46.87 -17.92
CA ASP A 2 -27.16 -46.00 -16.94
C ASP A 2 -26.02 -45.21 -17.62
N CYS A 3 -26.44 -44.11 -18.25
CA CYS A 3 -25.63 -43.08 -18.89
C CYS A 3 -25.01 -42.14 -17.83
N ALA A 4 -24.43 -42.71 -16.77
CA ALA A 4 -24.10 -41.98 -15.54
C ALA A 4 -22.60 -42.02 -15.17
N LEU A 5 -21.71 -42.49 -16.05
CA LEU A 5 -20.31 -42.74 -15.70
C LEU A 5 -19.25 -42.00 -16.56
N LEU A 6 -19.64 -41.00 -17.35
CA LEU A 6 -18.68 -40.23 -18.17
C LEU A 6 -18.45 -38.79 -17.70
N LEU A 7 -18.86 -38.41 -16.49
CA LEU A 7 -18.72 -37.02 -15.99
C LEU A 7 -17.78 -36.85 -14.78
N LEU A 8 -16.99 -37.87 -14.41
CA LEU A 8 -16.26 -37.88 -13.12
C LEU A 8 -14.74 -37.66 -13.17
N SER A 9 -14.15 -36.96 -14.14
CA SER A 9 -12.69 -36.75 -14.09
C SER A 9 -12.13 -35.46 -14.70
N LEU A 10 -12.82 -34.31 -14.59
CA LEU A 10 -12.30 -33.02 -15.06
C LEU A 10 -12.31 -31.89 -14.01
N TRP A 11 -12.32 -32.22 -12.72
CA TRP A 11 -12.27 -31.23 -11.64
C TRP A 11 -11.01 -31.40 -10.81
N ALA A 12 -9.86 -31.08 -11.40
CA ALA A 12 -8.60 -30.98 -10.66
C ALA A 12 -7.71 -29.85 -11.19
N LEU A 13 -8.28 -28.68 -11.49
CA LEU A 13 -7.53 -27.45 -11.77
C LEU A 13 -8.29 -26.21 -11.27
N THR A 14 -8.79 -26.23 -10.04
CA THR A 14 -9.16 -24.99 -9.34
C THR A 14 -8.10 -24.71 -8.30
N GLY A 15 -6.95 -24.19 -8.75
CA GLY A 15 -6.08 -23.45 -7.85
C GLY A 15 -6.90 -22.29 -7.29
N THR A 16 -7.18 -22.30 -5.99
CA THR A 16 -7.86 -21.20 -5.32
C THR A 16 -6.92 -20.00 -5.32
N VAL A 17 -6.95 -19.20 -6.37
CA VAL A 17 -6.47 -17.82 -6.30
C VAL A 17 -7.45 -17.13 -5.36
N SER A 18 -7.03 -16.95 -4.10
CA SER A 18 -7.81 -16.23 -3.10
C SER A 18 -7.86 -14.77 -3.53
N LEU A 19 -8.86 -14.44 -4.35
CA LEU A 19 -9.17 -13.08 -4.76
C LEU A 19 -9.58 -12.33 -3.48
N GLN A 20 -8.64 -11.62 -2.86
CA GLN A 20 -8.94 -10.77 -1.71
C GLN A 20 -10.10 -9.84 -2.09
N ALA A 21 -11.16 -9.88 -1.30
CA ALA A 21 -12.36 -9.10 -1.56
C ALA A 21 -11.99 -7.61 -1.63
N PRO A 22 -12.58 -6.84 -2.56
CA PRO A 22 -12.39 -5.39 -2.58
C PRO A 22 -12.83 -4.81 -1.23
N GLY A 23 -11.86 -4.32 -0.45
CA GLY A 23 -12.06 -3.80 0.91
C GLY A 23 -11.36 -4.58 2.04
N SER A 24 -10.78 -5.76 1.79
CA SER A 24 -9.95 -6.43 2.78
C SER A 24 -8.53 -5.87 2.80
N CYS A 25 -7.95 -5.66 3.98
CA CYS A 25 -6.55 -5.25 4.12
C CYS A 25 -5.62 -6.39 3.66
N PRO A 26 -4.53 -6.11 2.92
CA PRO A 26 -3.55 -7.13 2.55
C PRO A 26 -2.91 -7.79 3.78
N GLU A 27 -2.50 -9.04 3.62
CA GLU A 27 -1.74 -9.74 4.66
C GLU A 27 -0.35 -9.13 4.81
N ARG A 28 0.16 -9.06 6.03
CA ARG A 28 1.49 -8.49 6.29
C ARG A 28 2.56 -9.36 5.65
N LEU A 29 3.42 -8.78 4.81
CA LEU A 29 4.57 -9.51 4.26
C LEU A 29 5.65 -9.68 5.32
N LEU A 30 5.73 -10.87 5.89
CA LEU A 30 6.80 -11.28 6.79
C LEU A 30 8.09 -11.50 5.98
N GLY A 31 9.16 -10.76 6.30
CA GLY A 31 10.50 -11.00 5.74
C GLY A 31 11.20 -9.80 5.08
N ASP A 32 10.45 -8.75 4.67
CA ASP A 32 11.00 -7.50 4.10
C ASP A 32 10.99 -6.32 5.10
N GLU A 33 10.90 -6.65 6.40
CA GLU A 33 10.99 -5.68 7.51
C GLU A 33 12.36 -4.96 7.56
N ARG A 34 13.34 -5.40 6.75
CA ARG A 34 14.67 -4.78 6.68
C ARG A 34 14.72 -3.50 5.83
N ARG A 35 13.70 -3.21 5.01
CA ARG A 35 13.63 -2.00 4.17
C ARG A 35 12.52 -1.02 4.57
N ARG A 36 11.51 -1.47 5.33
CA ARG A 36 10.35 -0.65 5.74
C ARG A 36 10.03 -0.91 7.22
N THR A 37 10.03 0.15 8.04
CA THR A 37 9.71 0.04 9.48
C THR A 37 8.19 0.01 9.66
N CYS A 38 7.57 -1.15 9.47
CA CYS A 38 6.14 -1.28 9.65
C CYS A 38 5.74 -1.12 11.14
N PRO A 39 4.66 -0.38 11.47
CA PRO A 39 4.16 -0.31 12.84
C PRO A 39 3.72 -1.69 13.36
N ARG A 40 3.58 -1.79 14.70
CA ARG A 40 3.16 -3.01 15.40
C ARG A 40 1.87 -3.56 14.80
N PRO A 41 1.78 -4.86 14.46
CA PRO A 41 0.56 -5.47 13.96
C PRO A 41 -0.57 -5.48 15.00
N CYS A 42 -1.81 -5.58 14.55
CA CYS A 42 -3.03 -5.63 15.37
C CYS A 42 -4.18 -6.30 14.63
N GLU A 43 -5.22 -6.68 15.37
CA GLU A 43 -6.49 -7.15 14.81
C GLU A 43 -7.63 -6.14 15.09
N ALA A 44 -7.56 -5.43 16.22
CA ALA A 44 -8.55 -4.44 16.64
C ALA A 44 -7.91 -3.25 17.38
N ASP A 45 -8.64 -2.13 17.49
CA ASP A 45 -8.18 -0.90 18.17
C ASP A 45 -7.71 -1.13 19.62
N ARG A 46 -8.32 -2.09 20.32
CA ARG A 46 -7.95 -2.46 21.70
C ARG A 46 -6.55 -3.08 21.82
N ASP A 47 -6.01 -3.60 20.72
CA ASP A 47 -4.65 -4.12 20.68
C ASP A 47 -3.63 -2.98 20.61
N CYS A 48 -4.09 -1.75 20.39
CA CYS A 48 -3.27 -0.58 20.26
C CYS A 48 -3.26 0.25 21.55
N GLY A 49 -2.13 0.91 21.81
CA GLY A 49 -2.01 1.85 22.93
C GLY A 49 -2.85 3.12 22.71
N SER A 50 -2.93 3.95 23.75
CA SER A 50 -3.64 5.24 23.70
C SER A 50 -3.27 6.08 22.46
N LYS A 51 -4.28 6.69 21.83
CA LYS A 51 -4.19 7.53 20.61
C LYS A 51 -3.79 6.79 19.33
N ARG A 52 -3.87 5.46 19.30
CA ARG A 52 -3.66 4.63 18.10
C ARG A 52 -4.91 3.84 17.76
N GLN A 53 -5.04 3.49 16.48
CA GLN A 53 -6.12 2.68 15.92
C GLN A 53 -5.52 1.57 15.07
N CYS A 54 -6.22 0.45 14.96
CA CYS A 54 -5.85 -0.65 14.10
C CYS A 54 -6.36 -0.38 12.70
N LEU A 55 -5.47 0.10 11.83
CA LEU A 55 -5.82 0.58 10.49
C LEU A 55 -5.01 -0.15 9.43
N CYS A 56 -5.56 -0.19 8.22
CA CYS A 56 -4.89 -0.81 7.09
C CYS A 56 -3.73 0.05 6.59
N ASP A 57 -2.51 -0.48 6.71
CA ASP A 57 -1.28 0.25 6.43
C ASP A 57 -0.55 -0.26 5.18
N GLY A 58 -1.32 -0.61 4.14
CA GLY A 58 -0.78 -1.09 2.87
C GLY A 58 0.02 -2.36 3.10
N GLN A 59 1.26 -2.42 2.64
CA GLN A 59 2.08 -3.64 2.73
C GLN A 59 2.33 -4.14 4.17
N CYS A 60 2.18 -3.26 5.17
CA CYS A 60 2.32 -3.61 6.57
C CYS A 60 1.11 -4.39 7.14
N GLY A 61 0.05 -4.56 6.35
CA GLY A 61 -1.23 -5.11 6.79
C GLY A 61 -1.92 -4.22 7.80
N LEU A 62 -2.70 -4.81 8.71
CA LEU A 62 -3.25 -4.11 9.85
C LEU A 62 -2.14 -3.72 10.84
N SER A 63 -2.06 -2.44 11.17
CA SER A 63 -1.04 -1.93 12.08
C SER A 63 -1.59 -0.87 13.03
N CYS A 64 -0.97 -0.73 14.20
CA CYS A 64 -1.33 0.28 15.19
C CYS A 64 -0.81 1.66 14.76
N VAL A 65 -1.69 2.43 14.12
CA VAL A 65 -1.39 3.73 13.52
C VAL A 65 -1.88 4.86 14.42
N ALA A 66 -1.16 5.98 14.46
CA ALA A 66 -1.65 7.24 15.02
C ALA A 66 -2.18 8.12 13.86
N PRO A 67 -3.50 8.16 13.59
CA PRO A 67 -4.04 8.71 12.33
C PRO A 67 -3.79 10.21 12.16
N GLY A 68 -3.77 10.94 13.28
CA GLY A 68 -3.47 12.38 13.29
C GLY A 68 -2.00 12.73 13.07
N ARG A 69 -1.12 11.74 12.83
CA ARG A 69 0.28 12.01 12.46
C ARG A 69 0.43 12.17 10.96
N SER A 70 1.37 13.02 10.62
CA SER A 70 1.61 13.57 9.30
C SER A 70 2.87 13.01 8.67
N CYS A 71 2.84 12.79 7.36
CA CYS A 71 4.03 12.56 6.54
C CYS A 71 4.72 13.89 6.17
N PRO A 72 6.01 13.88 5.79
CA PRO A 72 6.72 15.09 5.37
C PRO A 72 6.03 15.80 4.21
N TRP A 73 5.73 17.08 4.40
CA TRP A 73 5.15 17.95 3.37
C TRP A 73 5.47 19.42 3.69
N PRO A 74 5.84 20.26 2.70
CA PRO A 74 6.08 19.91 1.30
C PRO A 74 7.30 18.99 1.12
N LEU A 75 7.34 18.24 0.02
CA LEU A 75 8.54 17.49 -0.34
C LEU A 75 9.68 18.45 -0.75
N PRO A 76 10.96 18.04 -0.61
CA PRO A 76 12.08 18.79 -1.16
C PRO A 76 11.89 19.08 -2.66
N SER A 77 12.38 20.24 -3.12
CA SER A 77 12.30 20.62 -4.53
C SER A 77 13.09 19.66 -5.41
N SER A 78 12.51 19.28 -6.55
CA SER A 78 13.14 18.46 -7.57
C SER A 78 13.22 19.23 -8.88
N GLU A 79 14.37 19.14 -9.56
CA GLU A 79 14.55 19.74 -10.88
C GLU A 79 13.73 19.02 -11.96
N ASN A 80 13.49 17.71 -11.80
CA ASN A 80 12.91 16.85 -12.84
C ASN A 80 11.49 16.39 -12.52
N SER A 81 10.93 16.77 -11.37
CA SER A 81 9.59 16.36 -10.96
C SER A 81 8.83 17.44 -10.20
N VAL A 82 7.51 17.28 -10.11
CA VAL A 82 6.61 18.13 -9.33
C VAL A 82 5.77 17.23 -8.43
N ALA A 83 5.73 17.58 -7.15
CA ALA A 83 4.94 16.89 -6.14
C ALA A 83 3.65 17.67 -5.84
N ARG A 84 2.51 16.97 -5.80
CA ARG A 84 1.20 17.57 -5.51
C ARG A 84 0.40 16.72 -4.54
N LEU A 85 0.04 17.30 -3.40
CA LEU A 85 -0.85 16.65 -2.46
C LEU A 85 -2.24 16.51 -3.10
N LEU A 86 -2.76 15.28 -3.13
CA LEU A 86 -4.10 14.98 -3.66
C LEU A 86 -5.17 15.03 -2.56
N SER A 87 -4.77 14.76 -1.31
CA SER A 87 -5.64 14.84 -0.15
C SER A 87 -5.67 16.24 0.48
N PRO A 88 -6.70 16.56 1.31
CA PRO A 88 -6.77 17.85 2.00
C PRO A 88 -5.64 18.09 3.02
N THR A 89 -5.12 17.01 3.61
CA THR A 89 -4.03 17.00 4.58
C THR A 89 -3.02 15.92 4.20
N HIS A 90 -1.81 15.98 4.77
CA HIS A 90 -0.75 14.98 4.59
C HIS A 90 -0.70 13.97 5.75
N SER A 91 -1.85 13.74 6.41
CA SER A 91 -2.00 12.78 7.51
C SER A 91 -2.10 11.34 7.00
N PHE A 92 -2.19 10.35 7.90
CA PHE A 92 -2.32 8.94 7.52
C PHE A 92 -3.36 8.71 6.42
N SER A 93 -3.04 7.84 5.47
CA SER A 93 -3.83 7.55 4.27
C SER A 93 -4.00 8.70 3.27
N ALA A 94 -3.39 9.87 3.51
CA ALA A 94 -3.31 10.91 2.49
C ALA A 94 -2.62 10.38 1.23
N LEU A 95 -3.01 10.92 0.08
CA LEU A 95 -2.44 10.62 -1.21
C LEU A 95 -1.67 11.82 -1.74
N LEU A 96 -0.53 11.53 -2.35
CA LEU A 96 0.39 12.47 -2.97
C LEU A 96 0.73 11.93 -4.37
N GLU A 97 0.70 12.79 -5.37
CA GLU A 97 1.22 12.49 -6.71
C GLU A 97 2.60 13.10 -6.87
N VAL A 98 3.54 12.32 -7.41
CA VAL A 98 4.81 12.83 -7.93
C VAL A 98 4.82 12.57 -9.43
N ARG A 99 4.92 13.65 -10.21
CA ARG A 99 4.92 13.60 -11.66
C ARG A 99 6.25 14.14 -12.21
N CYS A 100 6.89 13.37 -13.07
CA CYS A 100 8.06 13.79 -13.83
C CYS A 100 7.70 14.92 -14.79
N LYS A 101 8.64 15.85 -14.97
CA LYS A 101 8.52 16.91 -15.98
C LYS A 101 8.66 16.30 -17.39
N PRO A 102 8.17 16.98 -18.45
CA PRO A 102 8.31 16.49 -19.82
C PRO A 102 9.77 16.14 -20.15
N GLY A 103 9.99 14.96 -20.73
CA GLY A 103 11.32 14.45 -21.09
C GLY A 103 11.98 13.56 -20.04
N PHE A 104 11.41 13.43 -18.83
CA PHE A 104 11.90 12.54 -17.78
C PHE A 104 10.90 11.44 -17.46
N MET A 105 11.40 10.29 -17.01
CA MET A 105 10.57 9.16 -16.60
C MET A 105 11.08 8.54 -15.29
N LEU A 106 10.16 7.88 -14.58
CA LEU A 106 10.50 6.99 -13.48
C LEU A 106 11.21 5.73 -14.02
N PRO A 107 11.94 4.98 -13.17
CA PRO A 107 12.64 3.76 -13.59
C PRO A 107 11.73 2.67 -14.20
N ASN A 108 10.44 2.71 -13.90
CA ASN A 108 9.43 1.79 -14.45
C ASN A 108 8.84 2.29 -15.79
N GLY A 109 9.34 3.39 -16.35
CA GLY A 109 8.87 3.98 -17.61
C GLY A 109 7.60 4.83 -17.49
N LEU A 110 7.09 5.06 -16.28
CA LEU A 110 5.92 5.93 -16.06
C LEU A 110 6.35 7.38 -15.82
N ASP A 111 5.46 8.31 -16.13
CA ASP A 111 5.65 9.75 -15.88
C ASP A 111 5.15 10.18 -14.49
N ALA A 112 4.42 9.34 -13.76
CA ALA A 112 3.87 9.67 -12.46
C ALA A 112 3.76 8.46 -11.53
N THR A 113 3.77 8.73 -10.22
CA THR A 113 3.48 7.75 -9.17
C THR A 113 2.62 8.37 -8.07
N ILE A 114 1.74 7.56 -7.48
CA ILE A 114 0.94 7.94 -6.31
C ILE A 114 1.55 7.29 -5.08
N ARG A 115 1.79 8.12 -4.05
CA ARG A 115 2.29 7.69 -2.75
C ARG A 115 1.22 7.91 -1.70
N ARG A 116 1.10 6.98 -0.75
CA ARG A 116 0.18 7.04 0.39
C ARG A 116 0.96 7.31 1.66
N CYS A 117 0.46 8.18 2.54
CA CYS A 117 1.06 8.37 3.85
C CYS A 117 0.79 7.15 4.75
N GLN A 118 1.85 6.50 5.22
CA GLN A 118 1.78 5.25 5.98
C GLN A 118 1.87 5.48 7.49
N GLY A 119 1.63 4.43 8.28
CA GLY A 119 1.61 4.49 9.74
C GLY A 119 2.97 4.79 10.38
N ASP A 120 4.05 4.56 9.64
CA ASP A 120 5.42 4.91 10.01
C ASP A 120 5.76 6.40 9.75
N ARG A 121 4.81 7.15 9.19
CA ARG A 121 4.92 8.56 8.76
C ARG A 121 5.82 8.78 7.55
N GLN A 122 5.98 7.75 6.71
CA GLN A 122 6.65 7.86 5.43
C GLN A 122 5.65 7.73 4.28
N TRP A 123 5.99 8.36 3.16
CA TRP A 123 5.26 8.15 1.92
C TRP A 123 5.60 6.77 1.35
N SER A 124 4.58 6.01 0.95
CA SER A 124 4.75 4.67 0.39
C SER A 124 5.62 4.66 -0.86
N GLY A 125 6.21 3.51 -1.15
CA GLY A 125 7.13 3.37 -2.29
C GLY A 125 8.47 4.06 -2.03
N ASP A 126 9.45 3.74 -2.87
CA ASP A 126 10.78 4.33 -2.77
C ASP A 126 10.74 5.80 -3.21
N GLU A 127 11.80 6.54 -2.94
CA GLU A 127 11.89 7.92 -3.40
C GLU A 127 11.86 7.96 -4.94
N PRO A 128 10.89 8.66 -5.56
CA PRO A 128 10.78 8.71 -7.01
C PRO A 128 11.88 9.58 -7.61
N ILE A 129 12.74 8.97 -8.42
CA ILE A 129 13.79 9.66 -9.17
C ILE A 129 13.38 9.68 -10.64
N CYS A 130 13.25 10.88 -11.21
CA CYS A 130 12.96 11.08 -12.62
C CYS A 130 14.27 11.34 -13.38
N THR A 131 14.57 10.50 -14.37
CA THR A 131 15.77 10.57 -15.22
C THR A 131 15.43 10.57 -16.69
#